data_AF-A0A9W8RNR7-F1
#
_entry.id   AF-A0A9W8RNR7-F1
#
_cell.length_a   1.000
_cell.length_b   1.000
_cell.length_c   1.000
_cell.angle_alpha   90.00
_cell.angle_beta   90.00
_cell.angle_gamma   90.00
#
_symmetry.space_group_name_H-M   'P 1'
#
loop_
_entity.id
_entity.type
_entity.pdbx_description
1 polymer ?
#
loop_
_entity_poly.entity_id
_entity_poly.type
_entity_poly.pdbx_seq_one_letter_code
_entity_poly.pdbx_strand_id
1 'polypeptide(L)'
;MAKNAKCTIVEADEIVEVGEIIPENVHLQGVYVDRVTKSTTSKEIEKVKFLESTDALLKSVTGVGDAAHRRIKIIKRAAKELKDGRYVNLGIGMPLAAPAFVPERVEVILQSENGILGMGRYPKPGEGDPDLINPGKETVTINLGASFFGSHESFGMIRAGRINLTILGALQVSARGDLANFMLPGKVKGIGGAMDLVGNPSKTKVIVT
;
A
#
# COMPACT_ATOMS: atom_id res chain seq x y z
N MET A 1 -4.92 -9.00 15.80
CA MET A 1 -4.26 -8.84 17.12
C MET A 1 -5.28 -9.04 18.23
N ALA A 2 -6.26 -8.15 18.39
CA ALA A 2 -7.26 -8.19 19.47
C ALA A 2 -8.03 -9.52 19.64
N LYS A 3 -8.21 -10.31 18.58
CA LYS A 3 -8.96 -11.58 18.62
C LYS A 3 -8.16 -12.80 19.09
N ASN A 4 -6.86 -12.64 19.39
CA ASN A 4 -5.96 -13.75 19.68
C ASN A 4 -5.09 -13.49 20.92
N ALA A 5 -5.70 -12.94 21.98
CA ALA A 5 -5.04 -12.66 23.24
C ALA A 5 -5.94 -13.09 24.40
N LYS A 6 -5.32 -13.43 25.54
CA LYS A 6 -6.04 -13.71 26.79
C LYS A 6 -6.59 -12.43 27.45
N CYS A 7 -5.92 -11.31 27.21
CA CYS A 7 -6.31 -9.99 27.69
C CYS A 7 -6.03 -8.99 26.57
N THR A 8 -7.05 -8.28 26.12
CA THR A 8 -6.99 -7.25 25.09
C THR A 8 -7.27 -5.89 25.72
N ILE A 9 -6.28 -5.00 25.62
CA ILE A 9 -6.40 -3.60 26.01
C ILE A 9 -6.44 -2.77 24.73
N VAL A 10 -7.47 -1.95 24.58
CA VAL A 10 -7.63 -1.03 23.45
C VAL A 10 -7.48 0.40 23.94
N GLU A 11 -6.58 1.14 23.29
CA GLU A 11 -6.54 2.60 23.39
C GLU A 11 -7.35 3.20 22.24
N ALA A 12 -8.19 4.20 22.52
CA ALA A 12 -9.03 4.88 21.54
C ALA A 12 -8.94 6.40 21.68
N ASP A 13 -9.00 7.12 20.57
CA ASP A 13 -9.01 8.60 20.57
C ASP A 13 -10.25 9.16 21.28
N GLU A 14 -11.39 8.48 21.10
CA GLU A 14 -12.68 8.82 21.72
C GLU A 14 -13.33 7.58 22.35
N ILE A 15 -14.03 7.80 23.46
CA ILE A 15 -14.89 6.82 24.12
C ILE A 15 -16.30 7.40 24.10
N VAL A 16 -17.25 6.62 23.61
CA VAL A 16 -18.64 7.02 23.35
C VAL A 16 -19.60 6.15 24.14
N GLU A 17 -20.85 6.61 24.31
CA GLU A 17 -21.88 5.85 25.01
C GLU A 17 -22.45 4.70 24.15
N VAL A 18 -23.10 3.75 24.83
CA VAL A 18 -23.75 2.62 24.16
C VAL A 18 -24.84 3.11 23.21
N GLY A 19 -24.76 2.69 21.96
CA GLY A 19 -25.71 3.05 20.90
C GLY A 19 -25.23 4.18 19.98
N GLU A 20 -24.12 4.86 20.30
CA GLU A 20 -23.56 5.88 19.41
C GLU A 20 -22.88 5.28 18.17
N ILE A 21 -22.29 4.08 18.30
CA ILE A 21 -21.80 3.30 17.15
C ILE A 21 -22.92 2.38 16.69
N ILE A 22 -23.37 2.57 15.44
CA ILE A 22 -24.34 1.64 14.85
C ILE A 22 -23.74 0.23 14.75
N PRO A 23 -24.52 -0.85 15.03
CA PRO A 23 -23.99 -2.20 15.12
C PRO A 23 -23.20 -2.66 13.88
N GLU A 24 -23.62 -2.25 12.69
CA GLU A 24 -23.00 -2.61 11.41
C GLU A 24 -21.61 -1.99 11.21
N ASN A 25 -21.31 -0.91 11.94
CA ASN A 25 -20.02 -0.21 11.88
C ASN A 25 -19.05 -0.65 13.00
N VAL A 26 -19.43 -1.62 13.83
CA VAL A 26 -18.54 -2.14 14.87
C VAL A 26 -17.45 -3.03 14.24
N HIS A 27 -16.25 -2.48 14.06
CA HIS A 27 -15.12 -3.20 13.45
C HIS A 27 -14.53 -4.32 14.33
N LEU A 28 -14.56 -4.14 15.65
CA LEU A 28 -14.11 -5.10 16.65
C LEU A 28 -15.17 -5.25 17.74
N GLN A 29 -15.80 -6.42 17.82
CA GLN A 29 -16.86 -6.68 18.77
C GLN A 29 -16.32 -6.69 20.21
N GLY A 30 -17.10 -6.13 21.15
CA GLY A 30 -16.70 -5.96 22.55
C GLY A 30 -16.33 -7.27 23.27
N VAL A 31 -16.81 -8.43 22.80
CA VAL A 31 -16.40 -9.75 23.32
C VAL A 31 -14.89 -10.01 23.22
N TYR A 32 -14.19 -9.31 22.32
CA TYR A 32 -12.74 -9.41 22.15
C TYR A 32 -11.93 -8.39 22.96
N VAL A 33 -12.59 -7.54 23.77
CA VAL A 33 -11.96 -6.41 24.45
C VAL A 33 -12.20 -6.51 25.96
N ASP A 34 -11.11 -6.61 26.73
CA ASP A 34 -11.18 -6.68 28.19
C ASP A 34 -11.11 -5.29 28.84
N ARG A 35 -10.37 -4.35 28.23
CA ARG A 35 -10.14 -3.00 28.78
C ARG A 35 -10.07 -1.97 27.67
N VAL A 36 -10.62 -0.79 27.94
CA VAL A 36 -10.55 0.38 27.06
C VAL A 36 -9.93 1.55 27.83
N THR A 37 -9.03 2.29 27.18
CA THR A 37 -8.45 3.54 27.70
C THR A 37 -8.51 4.63 26.64
N LYS A 38 -8.64 5.89 27.05
CA LYS A 38 -8.60 7.02 26.13
C LYS A 38 -7.14 7.40 25.85
N SER A 39 -6.80 7.63 24.59
CA SER A 39 -5.48 8.15 24.20
C SER A 39 -5.26 9.53 24.81
N THR A 40 -4.02 9.79 25.21
CA THR A 40 -3.57 11.11 25.69
C THR A 40 -2.49 11.71 24.78
N THR A 41 -2.12 11.01 23.70
CA THR A 41 -1.06 11.41 22.79
C THR A 41 -1.62 11.78 21.42
N SER A 42 -0.98 12.75 20.76
CA SER A 42 -1.29 13.10 19.38
C SER A 42 -0.62 12.14 18.40
N LYS A 43 -1.26 11.91 17.26
CA LYS A 43 -0.67 11.14 16.16
C LYS A 43 0.38 11.97 15.41
N GLU A 44 1.48 11.33 15.04
CA GLU A 44 2.57 11.94 14.27
C GLU A 44 2.70 11.31 12.88
N ILE A 45 3.13 12.10 11.90
CA ILE A 45 3.39 11.61 10.53
C ILE A 45 4.88 11.30 10.37
N GLU A 46 5.23 10.02 10.15
CA GLU A 46 6.63 9.61 9.95
C GLU A 46 7.24 10.19 8.67
N LYS A 47 6.51 10.14 7.55
CA LYS A 47 6.97 10.69 6.26
C LYS A 47 5.87 11.48 5.58
N VAL A 48 5.95 12.79 5.76
CA VAL A 48 5.10 13.74 5.03
C VAL A 48 5.51 13.72 3.56
N LYS A 49 4.57 13.42 2.68
CA LYS A 49 4.79 13.49 1.23
C LYS A 49 3.59 14.14 0.57
N PHE A 50 3.85 15.21 -0.15
CA PHE A 50 2.81 15.99 -0.80
C PHE A 50 2.75 15.72 -2.30
N LEU A 51 1.62 16.11 -2.88
CA LEU A 51 1.44 16.11 -4.32
C LEU A 51 2.44 17.07 -4.96
N GLU A 52 3.33 16.52 -5.77
CA GLU A 52 4.22 17.27 -6.64
C GLU A 52 3.80 17.10 -8.10
N SER A 53 4.40 17.87 -9.01
CA SER A 53 4.20 17.66 -10.45
C SER A 53 4.69 16.28 -10.86
N THR A 54 4.14 15.73 -11.96
CA THR A 54 4.59 14.45 -12.51
C THR A 54 6.10 14.44 -12.74
N ASP A 55 6.68 15.55 -13.19
CA ASP A 55 8.13 15.67 -13.39
C ASP A 55 8.93 15.59 -12.10
N ALA A 56 8.44 16.18 -11.01
CA ALA A 56 9.08 16.12 -9.70
C ALA A 56 9.01 14.70 -9.12
N LEU A 57 7.84 14.06 -9.20
CA LEU A 57 7.68 12.65 -8.85
C LEU A 57 8.66 11.77 -9.64
N LEU A 58 8.76 11.96 -10.95
CA LEU A 58 9.66 11.21 -11.81
C LEU A 58 11.12 11.43 -11.44
N LYS A 59 11.54 12.66 -11.18
CA LYS A 59 12.89 12.95 -10.69
C LYS A 59 13.17 12.26 -9.35
N SER A 60 12.20 12.24 -8.44
CA SER A 60 12.37 11.58 -7.13
C SER A 60 12.60 10.06 -7.25
N VAL A 61 11.90 9.38 -8.17
CA VAL A 61 11.99 7.92 -8.33
C VAL A 61 13.08 7.48 -9.31
N THR A 62 13.45 8.33 -10.28
CA THR A 62 14.42 7.99 -11.33
C THR A 62 15.80 8.63 -11.12
N GLY A 63 15.94 9.58 -10.20
CA GLY A 63 17.18 10.32 -9.98
C GLY A 63 17.54 11.20 -11.19
N VAL A 64 18.84 11.44 -11.38
CA VAL A 64 19.38 12.32 -12.45
C VAL A 64 20.34 11.58 -13.38
N GLY A 65 20.57 12.16 -14.57
CA GLY A 65 21.50 11.64 -15.59
C GLY A 65 20.96 10.47 -16.42
N ASP A 66 21.84 9.80 -17.19
CA ASP A 66 21.45 8.76 -18.16
C ASP A 66 20.70 7.57 -17.54
N ALA A 67 20.98 7.26 -16.27
CA ALA A 67 20.26 6.22 -15.55
C ALA A 67 18.77 6.57 -15.36
N ALA A 68 18.42 7.86 -15.24
CA ALA A 68 17.05 8.31 -15.15
C ALA A 68 16.28 8.03 -16.44
N HIS A 69 16.89 8.28 -17.61
CA HIS A 69 16.25 8.01 -18.91
C HIS A 69 15.92 6.51 -19.07
N ARG A 70 16.82 5.62 -18.65
CA ARG A 70 16.58 4.17 -18.65
C ARG A 70 15.43 3.78 -17.70
N ARG A 71 15.40 4.35 -16.48
CA ARG A 71 14.32 4.10 -15.52
C ARG A 71 12.96 4.60 -16.02
N ILE A 72 12.90 5.77 -16.66
CA ILE A 72 11.67 6.27 -17.30
C ILE A 72 11.20 5.31 -18.39
N LYS A 73 12.10 4.76 -19.21
CA LYS A 73 11.75 3.76 -20.23
C LYS A 73 11.16 2.49 -19.61
N ILE A 74 11.72 2.01 -18.50
CA ILE A 74 11.19 0.85 -17.73
C ILE A 74 9.79 1.16 -17.22
N ILE A 75 9.59 2.32 -16.55
CA ILE A 75 8.29 2.72 -16.01
C ILE A 75 7.24 2.82 -17.12
N LYS A 76 7.56 3.49 -18.24
CA LYS A 76 6.65 3.59 -19.39
C LYS A 76 6.31 2.22 -19.99
N ARG A 77 7.23 1.26 -19.97
CA ARG A 77 6.94 -0.12 -20.41
C ARG A 77 6.04 -0.85 -19.42
N ALA A 78 6.30 -0.73 -18.12
CA ALA A 78 5.49 -1.32 -17.07
C ALA A 78 4.05 -0.75 -17.06
N ALA A 79 3.89 0.55 -17.28
CA ALA A 79 2.60 1.23 -17.37
C ALA A 79 1.67 0.63 -18.45
N LYS A 80 2.22 0.07 -19.54
CA LYS A 80 1.42 -0.59 -20.59
C LYS A 80 0.68 -1.83 -20.09
N GLU A 81 1.07 -2.38 -18.95
CA GLU A 81 0.46 -3.57 -18.34
C GLU A 81 -0.72 -3.22 -17.41
N LEU A 82 -0.84 -1.95 -17.04
CA LEU A 82 -2.01 -1.38 -16.38
C LEU A 82 -3.14 -1.31 -17.41
N LYS A 83 -4.26 -1.96 -17.10
CA LYS A 83 -5.46 -2.01 -17.93
C LYS A 83 -6.65 -1.54 -17.11
N ASP A 84 -7.62 -0.99 -17.80
CA ASP A 84 -8.82 -0.43 -17.20
C ASP A 84 -9.55 -1.46 -16.31
N GLY A 85 -10.05 -1.01 -15.17
CA GLY A 85 -10.78 -1.81 -14.18
C GLY A 85 -9.93 -2.81 -13.38
N ARG A 86 -8.59 -2.80 -13.52
CA ARG A 86 -7.73 -3.75 -12.79
C ARG A 86 -7.44 -3.31 -11.37
N TYR A 87 -7.42 -4.28 -10.47
CA TYR A 87 -6.86 -4.18 -9.13
C TYR A 87 -5.35 -4.42 -9.20
N VAL A 88 -4.57 -3.46 -8.71
CA VAL A 88 -3.11 -3.49 -8.82
C VAL A 88 -2.43 -3.16 -7.50
N ASN A 89 -1.32 -3.84 -7.22
CA ASN A 89 -0.42 -3.49 -6.12
C ASN A 89 0.92 -3.01 -6.69
N LEU A 90 1.41 -1.87 -6.19
CA LEU A 90 2.61 -1.21 -6.69
C LEU A 90 3.62 -1.06 -5.55
N GLY A 91 4.80 -1.65 -5.74
CA GLY A 91 5.92 -1.45 -4.83
C GLY A 91 6.41 0.01 -4.83
N ILE A 92 7.10 0.38 -3.75
CA ILE A 92 7.74 1.70 -3.63
C ILE A 92 8.77 1.95 -4.75
N GLY A 93 8.98 3.23 -5.09
CA GLY A 93 9.95 3.65 -6.11
C GLY A 93 9.36 3.68 -7.52
N MET A 94 10.03 3.05 -8.49
CA MET A 94 9.62 3.08 -9.90
C MET A 94 8.18 2.57 -10.15
N PRO A 95 7.70 1.49 -9.52
CA PRO A 95 6.34 0.99 -9.78
C PRO A 95 5.26 2.01 -9.45
N LEU A 96 5.43 2.78 -8.38
CA LEU A 96 4.47 3.80 -7.95
C LEU A 96 4.29 4.95 -8.97
N ALA A 97 5.26 5.18 -9.85
CA ALA A 97 5.17 6.17 -10.92
C ALA A 97 4.52 5.62 -12.21
N ALA A 98 4.27 4.31 -12.33
CA ALA A 98 3.67 3.72 -13.52
C ALA A 98 2.27 4.28 -13.87
N PRO A 99 1.37 4.55 -12.90
CA PRO A 99 0.06 5.14 -13.19
C PRO A 99 0.13 6.51 -13.88
N ALA A 100 1.19 7.29 -13.66
CA ALA A 100 1.33 8.60 -14.31
C ALA A 100 1.52 8.53 -15.84
N PHE A 101 1.69 7.33 -16.40
CA PHE A 101 1.86 7.10 -17.84
C PHE A 101 0.72 6.29 -18.47
N VAL A 102 -0.37 6.03 -17.73
CA VAL A 102 -1.55 5.43 -18.34
C VAL A 102 -2.39 6.50 -19.04
N PRO A 103 -3.10 6.17 -20.14
CA PRO A 103 -4.07 7.07 -20.74
C PRO A 103 -5.18 7.42 -19.75
N GLU A 104 -5.77 8.63 -19.83
CA GLU A 104 -6.83 9.09 -18.91
C GLU A 104 -8.04 8.15 -18.83
N ARG A 105 -8.34 7.43 -19.92
CA ARG A 105 -9.44 6.44 -19.96
C ARG A 105 -9.14 5.13 -19.23
N VAL A 106 -7.94 4.96 -18.67
CA VAL A 106 -7.53 3.73 -17.98
C VAL A 106 -7.53 4.03 -16.49
N GLU A 107 -8.53 3.49 -15.81
CA GLU A 107 -8.62 3.56 -14.37
C GLU A 107 -8.13 2.24 -13.76
N VAL A 108 -7.23 2.32 -12.78
CA VAL A 108 -6.78 1.17 -11.99
C VAL A 108 -7.06 1.42 -10.52
N ILE A 109 -7.44 0.36 -9.81
CA ILE A 109 -7.73 0.41 -8.39
C ILE A 109 -6.46 -0.02 -7.64
N LEU A 110 -5.82 0.95 -6.98
CA LEU A 110 -4.60 0.70 -6.21
C LEU A 110 -4.95 0.01 -4.88
N GLN A 111 -4.41 -1.18 -4.69
CA GLN A 111 -4.44 -1.87 -3.40
C GLN A 111 -3.16 -1.58 -2.63
N SER A 112 -3.32 -1.28 -1.34
CA SER A 112 -2.26 -1.04 -0.39
C SER A 112 -2.29 -2.11 0.70
N GLU A 113 -1.16 -2.79 0.92
CA GLU A 113 -1.09 -3.97 1.80
C GLU A 113 -1.43 -3.68 3.27
N ASN A 114 -1.30 -2.42 3.70
CA ASN A 114 -1.69 -1.98 5.04
C ASN A 114 -3.20 -1.81 5.25
N GLY A 115 -4.05 -1.99 4.22
CA GLY A 115 -5.51 -2.07 4.42
C GLY A 115 -6.35 -1.10 3.60
N ILE A 116 -5.90 -0.68 2.41
CA ILE A 116 -6.62 0.26 1.55
C ILE A 116 -6.85 -0.37 0.18
N LEU A 117 -8.07 -0.26 -0.36
CA LEU A 117 -8.36 -0.52 -1.76
C LEU A 117 -8.94 0.75 -2.38
N GLY A 118 -8.35 1.22 -3.48
CA GLY A 118 -8.63 2.55 -4.02
C GLY A 118 -7.74 3.64 -3.43
N MET A 119 -6.48 3.31 -3.11
CA MET A 119 -5.50 4.31 -2.68
C MET A 119 -5.32 5.38 -3.76
N GLY A 120 -5.38 6.65 -3.34
CA GLY A 120 -5.23 7.81 -4.20
C GLY A 120 -3.80 8.31 -4.33
N ARG A 121 -3.67 9.55 -4.80
CA ARG A 121 -2.40 10.28 -4.91
C ARG A 121 -1.91 10.80 -3.56
N TYR A 122 -0.73 11.39 -3.53
CA TYR A 122 -0.27 12.16 -2.37
C TYR A 122 -1.21 13.36 -2.07
N PRO A 123 -1.42 13.73 -0.80
CA PRO A 123 -2.25 14.87 -0.41
C PRO A 123 -1.63 16.21 -0.81
N LYS A 124 -2.43 17.28 -0.89
CA LYS A 124 -1.85 18.63 -1.04
C LYS A 124 -1.15 19.08 0.25
N PRO A 125 -0.26 20.08 0.19
CA PRO A 125 0.32 20.67 1.39
C PRO A 125 -0.75 21.04 2.43
N GLY A 126 -0.59 20.54 3.65
CA GLY A 126 -1.55 20.75 4.76
C GLY A 126 -2.73 19.78 4.81
N GLU A 127 -2.95 18.95 3.79
CA GLU A 127 -4.02 17.93 3.74
C GLU A 127 -3.52 16.53 4.17
N GLY A 128 -2.36 16.44 4.85
CA GLY A 128 -1.80 15.17 5.30
C GLY A 128 -2.52 14.63 6.53
N ASP A 129 -2.89 13.35 6.50
CA ASP A 129 -3.56 12.65 7.60
C ASP A 129 -2.67 11.49 8.11
N PRO A 130 -2.31 11.45 9.41
CA PRO A 130 -1.49 10.37 9.96
C PRO A 130 -2.15 8.98 9.91
N ASP A 131 -3.47 8.88 9.80
CA ASP A 131 -4.19 7.61 9.65
C ASP A 131 -4.21 7.11 8.20
N LEU A 132 -3.82 7.96 7.23
CA LEU A 132 -3.82 7.64 5.79
C LEU A 132 -2.40 7.61 5.22
N ILE A 133 -1.79 6.43 5.31
CA ILE A 133 -0.44 6.18 4.79
C ILE A 133 -0.39 4.98 3.84
N ASN A 134 0.62 4.96 2.98
CA ASN A 134 0.99 3.77 2.19
C ASN A 134 1.99 2.87 2.98
N PRO A 135 2.39 1.70 2.45
CA PRO A 135 3.31 0.78 3.14
C PRO A 135 4.74 1.35 3.27
N GLY A 136 5.08 2.34 2.45
CA GLY A 136 6.30 3.14 2.56
C GLY A 136 6.25 4.18 3.69
N LYS A 137 5.12 4.28 4.39
CA LYS A 137 4.77 5.22 5.47
C LYS A 137 4.66 6.67 5.01
N GLU A 138 4.38 6.86 3.72
CA GLU A 138 4.15 8.17 3.13
C GLU A 138 2.65 8.49 3.21
N THR A 139 2.30 9.74 3.53
CA THR A 139 0.90 10.22 3.53
C THR A 139 0.25 10.07 2.17
N VAL A 140 -1.00 9.57 2.10
CA VAL A 140 -1.76 9.39 0.87
C VAL A 140 -3.19 9.89 1.00
N THR A 141 -3.90 9.97 -0.12
CA THR A 141 -5.35 10.20 -0.17
C THR A 141 -6.07 8.90 -0.56
N ILE A 142 -7.39 8.95 -0.63
CA ILE A 142 -8.23 7.86 -1.14
C ILE A 142 -9.06 8.34 -2.33
N ASN A 143 -9.33 7.44 -3.27
CA ASN A 143 -10.22 7.71 -4.40
C ASN A 143 -11.69 7.46 -4.02
N LEU A 144 -12.61 7.97 -4.84
CA LEU A 144 -14.03 7.66 -4.69
C LEU A 144 -14.25 6.14 -4.82
N GLY A 145 -15.08 5.57 -3.94
CA GLY A 145 -15.31 4.12 -3.90
C GLY A 145 -14.21 3.32 -3.20
N ALA A 146 -13.26 3.98 -2.54
CA ALA A 146 -12.27 3.31 -1.72
C ALA A 146 -12.88 2.60 -0.51
N SER A 147 -12.17 1.59 0.01
CA SER A 147 -12.57 0.83 1.19
C SER A 147 -11.37 0.52 2.08
N PHE A 148 -11.62 0.40 3.39
CA PHE A 148 -10.63 0.01 4.39
C PHE A 148 -10.89 -1.39 4.94
N PHE A 149 -9.82 -2.08 5.33
CA PHE A 149 -9.88 -3.42 5.90
C PHE A 149 -8.65 -3.73 6.74
N GLY A 150 -8.78 -4.69 7.67
CA GLY A 150 -7.65 -5.15 8.46
C GLY A 150 -6.61 -5.89 7.61
N SER A 151 -5.36 -5.96 8.07
CA SER A 151 -4.26 -6.59 7.33
C SER A 151 -4.52 -8.07 6.99
N HIS A 152 -5.29 -8.78 7.82
CA HIS A 152 -5.68 -10.17 7.55
C HIS A 152 -6.49 -10.31 6.26
N GLU A 153 -7.44 -9.41 6.02
CA GLU A 153 -8.23 -9.37 4.79
C GLU A 153 -7.40 -8.88 3.61
N SER A 154 -6.56 -7.86 3.83
CA SER A 154 -5.61 -7.36 2.83
C SER A 154 -4.75 -8.48 2.24
N PHE A 155 -4.08 -9.24 3.11
CA PHE A 155 -3.25 -10.37 2.68
C PHE A 155 -4.09 -11.57 2.22
N GLY A 156 -5.31 -11.74 2.72
CA GLY A 156 -6.28 -12.70 2.19
C GLY A 156 -6.58 -12.44 0.71
N MET A 157 -6.88 -11.18 0.36
CA MET A 157 -7.13 -10.70 -1.00
C MET A 157 -5.92 -10.94 -1.91
N ILE A 158 -4.71 -10.60 -1.43
CA ILE A 158 -3.45 -10.81 -2.15
C ILE A 158 -3.22 -12.31 -2.41
N ARG A 159 -3.19 -13.14 -1.36
CA ARG A 159 -2.91 -14.58 -1.49
C ARG A 159 -3.98 -15.33 -2.29
N ALA A 160 -5.24 -14.90 -2.22
CA ALA A 160 -6.32 -15.49 -3.01
C ALA A 160 -6.21 -15.17 -4.51
N GLY A 161 -5.30 -14.28 -4.91
CA GLY A 161 -5.12 -13.86 -6.30
C GLY A 161 -6.25 -12.96 -6.79
N ARG A 162 -6.80 -12.13 -5.90
CA ARG A 162 -7.82 -11.12 -6.26
C ARG A 162 -7.20 -9.84 -6.81
N ILE A 163 -5.90 -9.66 -6.61
CA ILE A 163 -5.12 -8.59 -7.24
C ILE A 163 -4.69 -9.07 -8.63
N ASN A 164 -5.02 -8.30 -9.68
CA ASN A 164 -4.74 -8.73 -11.05
C ASN A 164 -3.26 -8.60 -11.40
N LEU A 165 -2.59 -7.57 -10.86
CA LEU A 165 -1.21 -7.25 -11.20
C LEU A 165 -0.45 -6.71 -9.98
N THR A 166 0.76 -7.23 -9.78
CA THR A 166 1.75 -6.69 -8.85
C THR A 166 2.96 -6.20 -9.63
N ILE A 167 3.48 -5.01 -9.32
CA ILE A 167 4.74 -4.50 -9.87
C ILE A 167 5.72 -4.23 -8.73
N LEU A 168 6.89 -4.88 -8.73
CA LEU A 168 7.89 -4.82 -7.66
C LEU A 168 9.29 -4.48 -8.20
N GLY A 169 10.14 -3.91 -7.35
CA GLY A 169 11.58 -3.86 -7.58
C GLY A 169 12.27 -5.18 -7.21
N ALA A 170 13.44 -5.42 -7.81
CA ALA A 170 14.30 -6.55 -7.47
C ALA A 170 15.77 -6.14 -7.27
N LEU A 171 16.48 -6.92 -6.47
CA LEU A 171 17.94 -6.93 -6.43
C LEU A 171 18.48 -7.90 -7.47
N GLN A 172 17.90 -9.10 -7.54
CA GLN A 172 18.23 -10.13 -8.52
C GLN A 172 16.98 -10.90 -8.95
N VAL A 173 17.01 -11.41 -10.18
CA VAL A 173 16.01 -12.33 -10.72
C VAL A 173 16.74 -13.50 -11.39
N SER A 174 16.33 -14.73 -11.11
CA SER A 174 16.91 -15.91 -11.78
C SER A 174 16.25 -16.15 -13.14
N ALA A 175 16.92 -16.89 -14.02
CA ALA A 175 16.36 -17.30 -15.31
C ALA A 175 15.08 -18.16 -15.19
N ARG A 176 14.81 -18.71 -14.00
CA ARG A 176 13.64 -19.53 -13.69
C ARG A 176 12.52 -18.74 -13.01
N GLY A 177 12.72 -17.45 -12.76
CA GLY A 177 11.73 -16.57 -12.14
C GLY A 177 11.85 -16.42 -10.62
N ASP A 178 12.96 -16.86 -10.01
CA ASP A 178 13.19 -16.60 -8.58
C ASP A 178 13.44 -15.11 -8.36
N LEU A 179 12.82 -14.53 -7.33
CA LEU A 179 12.92 -13.12 -6.99
C LEU A 179 13.69 -12.93 -5.68
N ALA A 180 14.72 -12.09 -5.69
CA ALA A 180 15.44 -11.65 -4.50
C ALA A 180 15.34 -10.12 -4.36
N ASN A 181 14.62 -9.65 -3.34
CA ASN A 181 14.41 -8.21 -3.13
C ASN A 181 14.29 -7.76 -1.65
N PHE A 182 14.44 -8.66 -0.68
CA PHE A 182 14.11 -8.38 0.73
C PHE A 182 15.32 -8.28 1.67
N MET A 183 16.50 -8.77 1.26
CA MET A 183 17.66 -8.84 2.13
C MET A 183 18.96 -8.83 1.33
N LEU A 184 19.98 -8.18 1.90
CA LEU A 184 21.39 -8.44 1.59
C LEU A 184 22.04 -9.07 2.83
N PRO A 185 22.90 -10.08 2.70
CA PRO A 185 23.62 -10.64 3.85
C PRO A 185 24.28 -9.54 4.69
N GLY A 186 23.98 -9.50 6.00
CA GLY A 186 24.45 -8.45 6.92
C GLY A 186 23.66 -7.13 6.91
N LYS A 187 22.63 -6.98 6.06
CA LYS A 187 21.72 -5.81 6.00
C LYS A 187 20.27 -6.29 5.86
N VAL A 188 19.62 -6.55 7.00
CA VAL A 188 18.23 -7.03 7.06
C VAL A 188 17.29 -5.84 7.28
N LYS A 189 16.33 -5.62 6.35
CA LYS A 189 15.26 -4.63 6.52
C LYS A 189 13.87 -5.25 6.79
N GLY A 190 13.78 -6.58 6.74
CA GLY A 190 12.51 -7.31 6.81
C GLY A 190 11.87 -7.48 5.43
N ILE A 191 10.98 -8.46 5.32
CA ILE A 191 10.42 -8.88 4.04
C ILE A 191 9.17 -8.11 3.59
N GLY A 192 8.48 -7.46 4.53
CA GLY A 192 7.19 -6.80 4.26
C GLY A 192 6.19 -7.76 3.62
N GLY A 193 5.32 -7.24 2.75
CA GLY A 193 4.37 -8.06 1.98
C GLY A 193 4.94 -8.73 0.72
N ALA A 194 6.23 -8.59 0.42
CA ALA A 194 6.79 -8.97 -0.88
C ALA A 194 6.58 -10.45 -1.23
N MET A 195 6.69 -11.37 -0.26
CA MET A 195 6.45 -12.80 -0.48
C MET A 195 4.99 -13.12 -0.80
N ASP A 196 4.03 -12.53 -0.07
CA ASP A 196 2.60 -12.72 -0.33
C ASP A 196 2.21 -12.18 -1.71
N LEU A 197 2.76 -11.03 -2.10
CA LEU A 197 2.47 -10.36 -3.37
C LEU A 197 2.87 -11.17 -4.61
N VAL A 198 3.81 -12.10 -4.47
CA VAL A 198 4.22 -13.05 -5.52
C VAL A 198 3.72 -14.47 -5.27
N GLY A 199 2.99 -14.70 -4.18
CA GLY A 199 2.62 -16.03 -3.69
C GLY A 199 1.53 -16.74 -4.49
N ASN A 200 0.88 -16.06 -5.46
CA ASN A 200 -0.15 -16.68 -6.31
C ASN A 200 0.04 -16.34 -7.80
N PRO A 201 1.07 -16.91 -8.45
CA PRO A 201 1.39 -16.62 -9.86
C PRO A 201 0.35 -17.15 -10.85
N SER A 202 -0.56 -18.04 -10.40
CA SER A 202 -1.62 -18.60 -11.24
C SER A 202 -2.75 -17.59 -11.55
N LYS A 203 -2.93 -16.59 -10.68
CA LYS A 203 -4.03 -15.61 -10.75
C LYS A 203 -3.54 -14.17 -10.77
N THR A 204 -2.39 -13.89 -10.16
CA THR A 204 -1.77 -12.57 -10.11
C THR A 204 -0.61 -12.49 -11.09
N LYS A 205 -0.65 -11.53 -12.02
CA LYS A 205 0.51 -11.24 -12.87
C LYS A 205 1.56 -10.49 -12.06
N VAL A 206 2.83 -10.88 -12.14
CA VAL A 206 3.95 -10.17 -11.48
C VAL A 206 4.84 -9.54 -12.54
N ILE A 207 5.20 -8.27 -12.34
CA ILE A 207 6.19 -7.55 -13.14
C ILE A 207 7.30 -7.10 -12.21
N VAL A 208 8.53 -7.31 -12.64
CA VAL A 208 9.71 -6.84 -11.94
C VAL A 208 10.36 -5.71 -12.74
N THR A 209 10.71 -4.61 -12.05
CA THR A 209 11.31 -3.39 -12.64
C THR A 209 12.65 -3.06 -12.03
#